data_AF-E8X5N7-F1
#
_entry.id   AF-E8X5N7-F1
#
_cell.length_a   1.000
_cell.length_b   1.000
_cell.length_c   1.000
_cell.angle_alpha   90.00
_cell.angle_beta   90.00
_cell.angle_gamma   90.00
#
_symmetry.space_group_name_H-M   'P 1'
#
loop_
_entity.id
_entity.type
_entity.pdbx_description
1 polymer ?
#
loop_
_entity_poly.entity_id
_entity_poly.type
_entity_poly.pdbx_seq_one_letter_code
_entity_poly.pdbx_strand_id
1 'polypeptide(L)'
;MKGFQYGRVPRKAAGLWFGVGLAGTLFAVCGAQAAGHGPVRVKGTKPPLVLRQYGRVTYLEGSGLKLALTHPGVRPQGLNAPFGAAQVFAKPGHVLIFTDSFASNPGNVQGECGASETGERYLHVLALGQPKETLSVLVESCWLNMVPAHAPKWDAAAGTVTVDLLSNDKGPLHSVYRVGADGAVKH
;
A
#
# COMPACT_ATOMS: atom_id res chain seq x y z
N MET A 1 71.82 24.82 -33.70
CA MET A 1 70.34 24.90 -33.52
C MET A 1 69.95 24.05 -32.32
N LYS A 2 68.86 24.46 -31.66
CA LYS A 2 68.35 24.11 -30.32
C LYS A 2 68.22 22.61 -30.00
N GLY A 3 68.32 22.27 -28.70
CA GLY A 3 67.78 21.01 -28.14
C GLY A 3 68.32 20.60 -26.76
N PHE A 4 68.16 21.44 -25.73
CA PHE A 4 68.33 21.10 -24.29
C PHE A 4 67.16 20.21 -23.82
N GLN A 5 67.24 19.28 -22.86
CA GLN A 5 68.30 18.53 -22.20
C GLN A 5 67.55 17.39 -21.46
N TYR A 6 68.03 16.15 -21.57
CA TYR A 6 67.64 15.06 -20.69
C TYR A 6 68.44 15.17 -19.37
N GLY A 7 67.78 15.08 -18.21
CA GLY A 7 68.43 15.05 -16.90
C GLY A 7 67.82 14.00 -15.97
N ARG A 8 68.48 12.84 -15.89
CA ARG A 8 68.25 11.69 -14.98
C ARG A 8 68.34 12.08 -13.51
N VAL A 9 67.72 11.30 -12.59
CA VAL A 9 68.43 10.53 -11.54
C VAL A 9 67.57 9.34 -11.04
N PRO A 10 68.14 8.12 -10.87
CA PRO A 10 67.50 7.01 -10.17
C PRO A 10 68.08 6.73 -8.77
N ARG A 11 67.27 5.99 -7.99
CA ARG A 11 67.61 5.01 -6.92
C ARG A 11 68.05 5.47 -5.50
N LYS A 12 67.12 5.18 -4.59
CA LYS A 12 67.24 4.44 -3.30
C LYS A 12 68.10 5.02 -2.17
N ALA A 13 67.47 5.29 -1.03
CA ALA A 13 67.56 4.48 0.21
C ALA A 13 66.72 5.09 1.37
N ALA A 14 66.34 4.21 2.30
CA ALA A 14 65.70 4.45 3.62
C ALA A 14 64.23 4.92 3.58
N GLY A 15 63.26 4.34 4.30
CA GLY A 15 63.32 3.45 5.45
C GLY A 15 62.38 4.00 6.54
N LEU A 16 61.38 3.19 6.92
CA LEU A 16 60.61 3.19 8.18
C LEU A 16 59.49 4.25 8.44
N TRP A 17 58.28 3.68 8.59
CA TRP A 17 57.15 3.96 9.52
C TRP A 17 56.68 5.41 9.78
N PHE A 18 55.40 5.69 9.49
CA PHE A 18 54.30 5.74 10.49
C PHE A 18 52.98 6.18 9.81
N GLY A 19 51.90 5.44 10.09
CA GLY A 19 50.51 5.93 10.15
C GLY A 19 49.84 6.38 8.86
N VAL A 20 49.16 5.48 8.16
CA VAL A 20 48.03 5.85 7.28
C VAL A 20 46.75 5.42 7.97
N GLY A 21 45.97 6.40 8.42
CA GLY A 21 44.64 6.20 8.99
C GLY A 21 43.70 5.60 7.96
N LEU A 22 43.09 4.48 8.31
CA LEU A 22 41.87 3.99 7.69
C LEU A 22 40.73 4.94 8.07
N ALA A 23 40.35 5.82 7.15
CA ALA A 23 39.18 6.66 7.30
C ALA A 23 38.29 6.54 6.05
N GLY A 24 37.08 6.01 6.28
CA GLY A 24 35.86 6.27 5.52
C GLY A 24 35.84 5.77 4.07
N THR A 25 34.95 4.88 3.67
CA THR A 25 33.51 5.09 3.80
C THR A 25 32.79 3.76 3.62
N LEU A 26 32.14 3.28 4.68
CA LEU A 26 31.08 2.29 4.57
C LEU A 26 29.95 2.95 3.77
N PHE A 27 29.67 2.42 2.58
CA PHE A 27 28.43 2.69 1.88
C PHE A 27 27.29 2.14 2.74
N ALA A 28 26.76 2.99 3.61
CA ALA A 28 25.49 2.75 4.27
C ALA A 28 24.42 2.81 3.17
N VAL A 29 24.04 1.64 2.66
CA VAL A 29 22.79 1.48 1.93
C VAL A 29 21.71 1.80 2.96
N CYS A 30 21.28 3.06 2.99
CA CYS A 30 20.05 3.45 3.66
C CYS A 30 18.94 2.69 2.95
N GLY A 31 18.59 1.52 3.49
CA GLY A 31 17.29 0.94 3.26
C GLY A 31 16.29 1.99 3.70
N ALA A 32 15.68 2.66 2.72
CA ALA A 32 14.46 3.41 2.95
C ALA A 32 13.46 2.39 3.49
N GLN A 33 13.37 2.30 4.82
CA GLN A 33 12.28 1.63 5.48
C GLN A 33 11.04 2.34 4.96
N ALA A 34 10.28 1.65 4.11
CA ALA A 34 8.95 2.04 3.74
C ALA A 34 8.27 2.48 5.03
N ALA A 35 7.88 3.76 5.12
CA ALA A 35 7.16 4.27 6.25
C ALA A 35 5.89 3.43 6.36
N GLY A 36 5.89 2.44 7.25
CA GLY A 36 4.77 1.54 7.40
C GLY A 36 3.57 2.40 7.74
N HIS A 37 2.56 2.43 6.87
CA HIS A 37 1.37 3.22 7.10
C HIS A 37 0.76 2.77 8.42
N GLY A 38 0.70 3.71 9.36
CA GLY A 38 0.28 3.43 10.72
C GLY A 38 -1.18 2.93 10.79
N PRO A 39 -1.59 2.38 11.94
CA PRO A 39 -2.97 1.97 12.17
C PRO A 39 -3.96 3.10 11.88
N VAL A 40 -5.02 2.81 11.10
CA VAL A 40 -6.05 3.79 10.75
C VAL A 40 -7.22 3.66 11.72
N ARG A 41 -7.50 4.73 12.48
CA ARG A 41 -8.63 4.76 13.41
C ARG A 41 -9.94 4.96 12.65
N VAL A 42 -10.92 4.11 12.94
CA VAL A 42 -12.28 4.28 12.41
C VAL A 42 -12.96 5.41 13.17
N LYS A 43 -13.42 6.42 12.43
CA LYS A 43 -14.03 7.63 13.01
C LYS A 43 -15.43 7.29 13.55
N GLY A 44 -15.73 7.79 14.75
CA GLY A 44 -17.08 7.74 15.35
C GLY A 44 -17.42 6.46 16.12
N THR A 45 -16.58 5.44 16.13
CA THR A 45 -16.87 4.16 16.82
C THR A 45 -16.57 4.23 18.32
N LYS A 46 -17.48 3.70 19.15
CA LYS A 46 -17.27 3.40 20.56
C LYS A 46 -17.71 1.95 20.83
N PRO A 47 -16.81 1.07 21.29
CA PRO A 47 -15.38 1.30 21.55
C PRO A 47 -14.58 1.63 20.27
N PRO A 48 -13.36 2.20 20.40
CA PRO A 48 -12.54 2.53 19.24
C PRO A 48 -12.21 1.30 18.40
N LEU A 49 -12.48 1.37 17.09
CA LEU A 49 -12.05 0.39 16.12
C LEU A 49 -10.86 0.93 15.31
N VAL A 50 -9.96 0.03 14.92
CA VAL A 50 -8.73 0.34 14.20
C VAL A 50 -8.55 -0.65 13.06
N LEU A 51 -8.17 -0.15 11.89
CA LEU A 51 -7.69 -0.95 10.77
C LEU A 51 -6.17 -1.07 10.88
N ARG A 52 -5.68 -2.30 10.97
CA ARG A 52 -4.24 -2.60 11.00
C ARG A 52 -3.86 -3.50 9.86
N GLN A 53 -2.81 -3.14 9.13
CA GLN A 53 -2.30 -3.96 8.06
C GLN A 53 -1.03 -4.69 8.52
N TYR A 54 -1.02 -6.02 8.33
CA TYR A 54 0.12 -6.89 8.59
C TYR A 54 0.39 -7.71 7.33
N GLY A 55 1.44 -7.36 6.58
CA GLY A 55 1.65 -7.91 5.24
C GLY A 55 0.46 -7.60 4.32
N ARG A 56 -0.10 -8.62 3.65
CA ARG A 56 -1.29 -8.49 2.78
C ARG A 56 -2.62 -8.71 3.51
N VAL A 57 -2.66 -8.60 4.84
CA VAL A 57 -3.90 -8.79 5.61
C VAL A 57 -4.22 -7.52 6.37
N THR A 58 -5.44 -7.04 6.20
CA THR A 58 -6.03 -6.01 7.04
C THR A 58 -6.87 -6.66 8.12
N TYR A 59 -6.68 -6.20 9.35
CA TYR A 59 -7.48 -6.59 10.50
C TYR A 59 -8.30 -5.39 10.96
N LEU A 60 -9.58 -5.63 11.23
CA LEU A 60 -10.38 -4.75 12.08
C LEU A 60 -10.20 -5.19 13.54
N GLU A 61 -9.67 -4.29 14.37
CA GLU A 61 -9.35 -4.56 15.77
C GLU A 61 -10.03 -3.57 16.72
N GLY A 62 -10.48 -4.05 17.88
CA GLY A 62 -10.95 -3.20 18.99
C GLY A 62 -11.80 -3.95 20.03
N SER A 63 -11.64 -3.65 21.32
CA SER A 63 -12.40 -4.27 22.42
C SER A 63 -12.53 -5.80 22.35
N GLY A 64 -11.40 -6.49 22.10
CA GLY A 64 -11.36 -7.95 21.98
C GLY A 64 -11.78 -8.50 20.61
N LEU A 65 -12.32 -7.66 19.72
CA LEU A 65 -12.51 -8.00 18.32
C LEU A 65 -11.16 -8.01 17.59
N LYS A 66 -10.93 -9.07 16.82
CA LYS A 66 -9.90 -9.15 15.78
C LYS A 66 -10.45 -9.92 14.60
N LEU A 67 -10.85 -9.19 13.55
CA LEU A 67 -11.43 -9.75 12.33
C LEU A 67 -10.44 -9.58 11.19
N ALA A 68 -9.94 -10.69 10.64
CA ALA A 68 -9.15 -10.68 9.41
C ALA A 68 -10.07 -10.50 8.19
N LEU A 69 -9.65 -9.66 7.26
CA LEU A 69 -10.42 -9.32 6.06
C LEU A 69 -9.89 -10.08 4.85
N THR A 70 -10.79 -10.38 3.90
CA THR A 70 -10.45 -11.16 2.71
C THR A 70 -9.99 -10.26 1.58
N HIS A 71 -9.06 -10.75 0.76
CA HIS A 71 -8.56 -10.06 -0.44
C HIS A 71 -8.65 -11.00 -1.63
N PRO A 72 -9.77 -11.03 -2.37
CA PRO A 72 -9.92 -11.93 -3.51
C PRO A 72 -8.90 -11.62 -4.62
N GLY A 73 -8.25 -12.64 -5.18
CA GLY A 73 -7.26 -12.50 -6.25
C GLY A 73 -6.55 -13.82 -6.59
N VAL A 74 -6.19 -13.99 -7.88
CA VAL A 74 -5.68 -15.26 -8.43
C VAL A 74 -4.14 -15.38 -8.36
N ARG A 75 -3.41 -14.31 -8.01
CA ARG A 75 -1.95 -14.31 -8.14
C ARG A 75 -1.22 -14.85 -6.91
N PRO A 76 -0.18 -15.70 -7.10
CA PRO A 76 0.73 -16.10 -6.04
C PRO A 76 1.28 -14.86 -5.34
N GLN A 77 1.04 -14.82 -4.05
CA GLN A 77 1.18 -13.66 -3.21
C GLN A 77 2.68 -13.33 -3.06
N GLY A 78 3.15 -12.28 -3.74
CA GLY A 78 4.45 -11.67 -3.43
C GLY A 78 4.49 -11.08 -2.02
N LEU A 79 5.65 -10.58 -1.61
CA LEU A 79 5.92 -9.89 -0.33
C LEU A 79 5.20 -8.53 -0.24
N ASN A 80 3.89 -8.48 -0.51
CA ASN A 80 3.10 -7.28 -0.64
C ASN A 80 3.13 -6.48 0.66
N ALA A 81 3.71 -5.28 0.59
CA ALA A 81 3.84 -4.37 1.71
C ALA A 81 2.56 -3.53 1.86
N PRO A 82 2.04 -3.31 3.09
CA PRO A 82 0.95 -2.38 3.33
C PRO A 82 1.20 -0.98 2.76
N PHE A 83 0.20 -0.40 2.09
CA PHE A 83 0.21 1.00 1.63
C PHE A 83 -0.78 1.91 2.37
N GLY A 84 -1.74 1.36 3.09
CA GLY A 84 -2.65 2.15 3.91
C GLY A 84 -4.10 1.74 3.76
N ALA A 85 -4.94 2.39 4.56
CA ALA A 85 -6.38 2.26 4.49
C ALA A 85 -7.05 3.63 4.59
N ALA A 86 -8.21 3.77 3.96
CA ALA A 86 -9.01 4.99 3.96
C ALA A 86 -10.47 4.65 4.23
N GLN A 87 -11.03 5.25 5.27
CA GLN A 87 -12.46 5.14 5.57
C GLN A 87 -13.27 5.91 4.51
N VAL A 88 -14.23 5.22 3.89
CA VAL A 88 -15.22 5.81 2.97
C VAL A 88 -16.44 6.27 3.77
N PHE A 89 -16.96 5.40 4.63
CA PHE A 89 -18.12 5.67 5.48
C PHE A 89 -18.10 4.83 6.74
N ALA A 90 -18.65 5.34 7.84
CA ALA A 90 -18.90 4.55 9.04
C ALA A 90 -20.19 4.99 9.72
N LYS A 91 -21.04 4.01 10.02
CA LYS A 91 -22.15 4.16 10.96
C LYS A 91 -21.85 3.27 12.17
N PRO A 92 -21.50 3.85 13.34
CA PRO A 92 -21.10 3.09 14.52
C PRO A 92 -22.12 2.01 14.89
N GLY A 93 -21.64 0.79 15.17
CA GLY A 93 -22.49 -0.35 15.52
C GLY A 93 -23.29 -0.96 14.36
N HIS A 94 -23.23 -0.38 13.16
CA HIS A 94 -23.99 -0.86 11.99
C HIS A 94 -23.08 -1.24 10.83
N VAL A 95 -22.36 -0.29 10.25
CA VAL A 95 -21.63 -0.50 9.00
C VAL A 95 -20.30 0.24 8.99
N LEU A 96 -19.30 -0.38 8.36
CA LEU A 96 -18.04 0.25 8.01
C LEU A 96 -17.75 -0.02 6.53
N ILE A 97 -17.50 1.04 5.79
CA ILE A 97 -17.07 0.99 4.39
C ILE A 97 -15.71 1.68 4.30
N PHE A 98 -14.72 0.99 3.77
CA PHE A 98 -13.38 1.53 3.66
C PHE A 98 -12.63 0.83 2.52
N THR A 99 -11.50 1.41 2.13
CA THR A 99 -10.56 0.78 1.23
C THR A 99 -9.25 0.50 1.93
N ASP A 100 -8.58 -0.60 1.62
CA ASP A 100 -7.16 -0.78 1.90
C ASP A 100 -6.37 -0.91 0.61
N SER A 101 -5.07 -0.68 0.69
CA SER A 101 -4.17 -0.91 -0.42
C SER A 101 -2.84 -1.54 0.00
N PHE A 102 -2.27 -2.27 -0.95
CA PHE A 102 -1.03 -3.03 -0.79
C PHE A 102 -0.17 -2.91 -2.03
N ALA A 103 1.14 -2.93 -1.86
CA ALA A 103 2.05 -2.97 -2.99
C ALA A 103 1.82 -4.24 -3.79
N SER A 104 1.51 -4.10 -5.08
CA SER A 104 1.22 -5.23 -5.97
C SER A 104 2.48 -5.99 -6.38
N ASN A 105 3.65 -5.33 -6.33
CA ASN A 105 4.94 -5.92 -6.65
C ASN A 105 6.11 -5.17 -5.98
N PRO A 106 6.22 -5.23 -4.63
CA PRO A 106 7.32 -4.56 -3.94
C PRO A 106 8.64 -5.23 -4.28
N GLY A 107 9.53 -4.50 -4.97
CA GLY A 107 10.88 -4.95 -5.33
C GLY A 107 11.13 -5.17 -6.81
N ASN A 108 10.14 -5.02 -7.69
CA ASN A 108 10.37 -5.05 -9.14
C ASN A 108 10.55 -3.65 -9.73
N VAL A 109 11.77 -3.35 -10.19
CA VAL A 109 12.11 -2.08 -10.87
C VAL A 109 11.55 -2.02 -12.29
N GLN A 110 11.21 -3.16 -12.91
CA GLN A 110 10.68 -3.22 -14.28
C GLN A 110 9.17 -2.99 -14.40
N GLY A 111 8.60 -2.18 -13.50
CA GLY A 111 7.28 -1.58 -13.67
C GLY A 111 6.16 -2.40 -13.05
N GLU A 112 5.59 -1.84 -11.99
CA GLU A 112 4.20 -1.36 -12.01
C GLU A 112 3.35 -1.99 -13.12
N CYS A 113 2.97 -3.25 -12.95
CA CYS A 113 1.76 -3.66 -13.64
C CYS A 113 0.65 -2.78 -13.03
N GLY A 114 -0.07 -2.05 -13.88
CA GLY A 114 -0.86 -0.83 -13.60
C GLY A 114 -1.83 -0.78 -12.42
N ALA A 115 -1.38 -1.06 -11.20
CA ALA A 115 -1.94 -0.44 -10.01
C ALA A 115 -1.31 0.95 -9.88
N SER A 116 -2.01 1.95 -9.35
CA SER A 116 -1.41 3.28 -9.14
C SER A 116 -0.19 3.21 -8.23
N GLU A 117 0.49 4.34 -8.05
CA GLU A 117 1.55 4.53 -7.04
C GLU A 117 1.14 4.06 -5.63
N THR A 118 -0.16 3.89 -5.37
CA THR A 118 -0.71 3.43 -4.09
C THR A 118 -1.00 1.92 -4.01
N GLY A 119 -0.67 1.17 -5.07
CA GLY A 119 -0.78 -0.29 -5.14
C GLY A 119 -2.19 -0.83 -5.43
N GLU A 120 -2.35 -2.15 -5.32
CA GLU A 120 -3.63 -2.84 -5.43
C GLU A 120 -4.56 -2.37 -4.31
N ARG A 121 -5.80 -2.00 -4.66
CA ARG A 121 -6.79 -1.47 -3.72
C ARG A 121 -8.03 -2.35 -3.70
N TYR A 122 -8.52 -2.57 -2.49
CA TYR A 122 -9.76 -3.30 -2.24
C TYR A 122 -10.78 -2.40 -1.58
N LEU A 123 -12.05 -2.59 -1.93
CA LEU A 123 -13.19 -2.02 -1.22
C LEU A 123 -13.78 -3.09 -0.31
N HIS A 124 -13.97 -2.73 0.95
CA HIS A 124 -14.58 -3.58 1.96
C HIS A 124 -15.86 -2.95 2.50
N VAL A 125 -16.86 -3.81 2.75
CA VAL A 125 -18.05 -3.47 3.53
C VAL A 125 -18.16 -4.47 4.67
N LEU A 126 -18.29 -3.96 5.89
CA LEU A 126 -18.42 -4.75 7.10
C LEU A 126 -19.73 -4.42 7.81
N ALA A 127 -20.43 -5.46 8.25
CA ALA A 127 -21.49 -5.36 9.24
C ALA A 127 -20.86 -5.33 10.63
N LEU A 128 -21.18 -4.33 11.45
CA LEU A 128 -20.58 -4.14 12.79
C LEU A 128 -21.44 -4.67 13.94
N GLY A 129 -22.76 -4.85 13.74
CA GLY A 129 -23.65 -5.38 14.78
C GLY A 129 -23.33 -6.85 15.14
N GLN A 130 -22.95 -7.63 14.13
CA GLN A 130 -22.24 -8.90 14.27
C GLN A 130 -21.01 -8.80 13.36
N PRO A 131 -19.83 -8.43 13.90
CA PRO A 131 -18.65 -8.12 13.11
C PRO A 131 -18.32 -9.20 12.07
N LYS A 132 -18.59 -8.89 10.80
CA LYS A 132 -18.23 -9.73 9.66
C LYS A 132 -18.06 -8.88 8.41
N GLU A 133 -17.19 -9.34 7.53
CA GLU A 133 -17.07 -8.80 6.19
C GLU A 133 -18.24 -9.30 5.32
N THR A 134 -18.90 -8.38 4.63
CA THR A 134 -20.06 -8.66 3.75
C THR A 134 -19.76 -8.37 2.28
N LEU A 135 -18.71 -7.59 2.00
CA LEU A 135 -18.17 -7.39 0.66
C LEU A 135 -16.65 -7.24 0.77
N SER A 136 -15.94 -7.90 -0.13
CA SER A 136 -14.55 -7.58 -0.48
C SER A 136 -14.42 -7.66 -2.00
N VAL A 137 -13.99 -6.57 -2.63
CA VAL A 137 -13.83 -6.50 -4.08
C VAL A 137 -12.56 -5.77 -4.44
N LEU A 138 -11.82 -6.31 -5.41
CA LEU A 138 -10.67 -5.64 -6.01
C LEU A 138 -11.17 -4.48 -6.87
N VAL A 139 -10.80 -3.26 -6.50
CA VAL A 139 -11.19 -2.03 -7.20
C VAL A 139 -10.02 -1.35 -7.89
N GLU A 140 -8.80 -1.79 -7.62
CA GLU A 140 -7.63 -1.30 -8.33
C GLU A 140 -6.55 -2.37 -8.42
N SER A 141 -6.03 -2.59 -9.62
CA SER A 141 -4.95 -3.55 -9.88
C SER A 141 -4.34 -3.29 -11.24
N CYS A 142 -3.31 -4.05 -11.59
CA CYS A 142 -2.62 -4.03 -12.87
C CYS A 142 -3.51 -4.03 -14.13
N TRP A 143 -4.73 -4.54 -14.03
CA TRP A 143 -5.68 -4.69 -15.13
C TRP A 143 -6.97 -3.89 -14.93
N LEU A 144 -7.03 -3.14 -13.83
CA LEU A 144 -8.19 -2.42 -13.35
C LEU A 144 -7.71 -1.11 -12.73
N ASN A 145 -7.71 -0.04 -13.51
CA ASN A 145 -7.34 1.26 -12.99
C ASN A 145 -8.57 1.90 -12.34
N MET A 146 -8.46 2.26 -11.07
CA MET A 146 -9.42 3.20 -10.48
C MET A 146 -9.07 4.58 -11.04
N VAL A 147 -10.03 5.29 -11.61
CA VAL A 147 -9.78 6.67 -12.02
C VAL A 147 -9.61 7.49 -10.73
N PRO A 148 -8.48 8.17 -10.47
CA PRO A 148 -8.20 8.76 -9.15
C PRO A 148 -9.25 9.78 -8.67
N ALA A 149 -9.93 10.47 -9.59
CA ALA A 149 -11.07 11.35 -9.29
C ALA A 149 -12.36 10.59 -8.83
N HIS A 150 -12.31 9.26 -8.81
CA HIS A 150 -13.42 8.34 -8.61
C HIS A 150 -13.14 7.28 -7.54
N ALA A 151 -12.44 7.67 -6.46
CA ALA A 151 -12.43 6.88 -5.23
C ALA A 151 -13.86 6.48 -4.81
N PRO A 152 -14.08 5.33 -4.16
CA PRO A 152 -15.42 4.87 -3.81
C PRO A 152 -16.21 5.95 -3.07
N LYS A 153 -17.45 6.19 -3.53
CA LYS A 153 -18.32 7.24 -2.98
C LYS A 153 -19.52 6.62 -2.30
N TRP A 154 -19.77 7.06 -1.07
CA TRP A 154 -20.98 6.70 -0.33
C TRP A 154 -22.09 7.70 -0.59
N ASP A 155 -23.25 7.22 -1.02
CA ASP A 155 -24.51 7.96 -1.04
C ASP A 155 -25.38 7.47 0.13
N ALA A 156 -25.53 8.33 1.13
CA ALA A 156 -26.32 8.03 2.32
C ALA A 156 -27.84 7.98 2.06
N ALA A 157 -28.34 8.71 1.07
CA ALA A 157 -29.75 8.74 0.74
C ALA A 157 -30.18 7.47 -0.01
N ALA A 158 -29.34 7.02 -0.95
CA ALA A 158 -29.56 5.79 -1.70
C ALA A 158 -29.11 4.52 -0.94
N GLY A 159 -28.25 4.67 0.08
CA GLY A 159 -27.65 3.55 0.78
C GLY A 159 -26.70 2.75 -0.12
N THR A 160 -25.94 3.45 -0.97
CA THR A 160 -25.11 2.82 -2.00
C THR A 160 -23.66 3.27 -1.91
N VAL A 161 -22.73 2.34 -2.15
CA VAL A 161 -21.35 2.67 -2.50
C VAL A 161 -21.15 2.49 -4.00
N THR A 162 -20.64 3.53 -4.64
CA THR A 162 -20.37 3.58 -6.09
C THR A 162 -18.87 3.54 -6.33
N VAL A 163 -18.46 2.77 -7.33
CA VAL A 163 -17.07 2.66 -7.78
C VAL A 163 -17.04 2.78 -9.29
N ASP A 164 -16.31 3.77 -9.80
CA ASP A 164 -16.04 3.90 -11.24
C ASP A 164 -14.63 3.38 -11.53
N LEU A 165 -14.55 2.43 -12.46
CA LEU A 165 -13.34 1.70 -12.79
C LEU A 165 -13.06 1.84 -14.28
N LEU A 166 -11.79 1.80 -14.66
CA LEU A 166 -11.36 1.66 -16.05
C LEU A 166 -10.67 0.31 -16.20
N SER A 167 -11.38 -0.64 -16.82
CA SER A 167 -10.81 -1.94 -17.18
C SER A 167 -10.13 -1.85 -18.54
N ASN A 168 -8.93 -2.43 -18.65
CA ASN A 168 -8.20 -2.45 -19.92
C ASN A 168 -8.96 -3.21 -21.02
N ASP A 169 -9.72 -4.24 -20.66
CA ASP A 169 -10.40 -5.12 -21.62
C ASP A 169 -11.86 -4.76 -21.85
N LYS A 170 -12.50 -4.12 -20.87
CA LYS A 170 -13.95 -3.85 -20.87
C LYS A 170 -14.30 -2.37 -20.97
N GLY A 171 -13.30 -1.48 -20.94
CA GLY A 171 -13.53 -0.04 -20.88
C GLY A 171 -14.05 0.42 -19.51
N PRO A 172 -14.76 1.56 -19.45
CA PRO A 172 -15.34 2.08 -18.22
C PRO A 172 -16.36 1.10 -17.62
N LEU A 173 -16.21 0.81 -16.34
CA LEU A 173 -17.13 0.00 -15.55
C LEU A 173 -17.68 0.86 -14.41
N HIS A 174 -19.00 0.83 -14.24
CA HIS A 174 -19.70 1.51 -13.16
C HIS A 174 -20.34 0.45 -12.26
N SER A 175 -19.84 0.32 -11.04
CA SER A 175 -20.34 -0.64 -10.06
C SER A 175 -21.04 0.09 -8.92
N VAL A 176 -22.27 -0.33 -8.63
CA VAL A 176 -23.08 0.20 -7.53
C VAL A 176 -23.44 -0.95 -6.60
N TYR A 177 -23.06 -0.83 -5.33
CA TYR A 177 -23.40 -1.81 -4.31
C TYR A 177 -24.38 -1.18 -3.33
N ARG A 178 -25.59 -1.76 -3.21
CA ARG A 178 -26.57 -1.39 -2.19
C ARG A 178 -26.19 -2.01 -0.87
N VAL A 179 -26.07 -1.19 0.17
CA VAL A 179 -25.69 -1.59 1.53
C VAL A 179 -26.88 -1.41 2.46
N GLY A 180 -27.39 -2.52 2.98
CA GLY A 180 -28.46 -2.55 3.96
C GLY A 180 -28.06 -1.95 5.30
N ALA A 181 -29.06 -1.63 6.13
CA ALA A 181 -28.83 -1.10 7.49
C ALA A 181 -28.14 -2.10 8.43
N ASP A 182 -28.19 -3.38 8.10
CA ASP A 182 -27.50 -4.51 8.75
C ASP A 182 -26.10 -4.77 8.16
N GLY A 183 -25.69 -3.98 7.15
CA GLY A 183 -24.45 -4.16 6.41
C GLY A 183 -24.47 -5.24 5.33
N ALA A 184 -25.62 -5.86 5.05
CA ALA A 184 -25.75 -6.79 3.92
C ALA A 184 -25.57 -6.05 2.59
N VAL A 185 -24.87 -6.67 1.63
CA VAL A 185 -24.59 -6.05 0.34
C VAL A 185 -25.32 -6.77 -0.79
N LYS A 186 -25.90 -6.00 -1.71
CA LYS A 186 -26.46 -6.46 -2.98
C LYS A 186 -25.81 -5.67 -4.13
N HIS A 187 -25.32 -6.38 -5.14
CA HIS A 187 -24.81 -5.81 -6.38
C HIS A 187 -25.90 -5.87 -7.45
#